data_AF-A0A9X1SLF4-F1
#
_entry.id   AF-A0A9X1SLF4-F1
#
_cell.length_a   1.000
_cell.length_b   1.000
_cell.length_c   1.000
_cell.angle_alpha   90.00
_cell.angle_beta   90.00
_cell.angle_gamma   90.00
#
_symmetry.space_group_name_H-M   'P 1'
#
loop_
_entity.id
_entity.type
_entity.pdbx_description
1 polymer ?
#
loop_
_entity_poly.entity_id
_entity_poly.type
_entity_poly.pdbx_seq_one_letter_code
_entity_poly.pdbx_strand_id
1 'polypeptide(L)'
;MSRIVGTLVCFTLIAVAGYPAIADERRSEQHAKFAADFWNYLDGKFDKWEAIGELPSSVPAPHVSGESKTYANPAALKNLKDPGYGSIFVVEHLQDGKSIGLTACFRAKAGIDVKQNDWYWLYYLPAGEAVKTSADKAAFDKPGFVTFEDDGRLWVFNLNNPNLADFLSVGELTKQVIRPGVGPSAMTLKSDEMETILGYLAAKPGFVTAIEDGRVWVLKEGSDAAKEFLASGEPAKQVIRPGVGPLGTTLKSDDAATIAAYRYAKPGFQAAVDGDGRVWVFPADSDAWKEYVASGEPAAHVTKIGVGPNRETLKTRDAGVIEAYLVAQPGYVTKIIDGRLWVVRVDSADLKEFAASHDLAKHVTKIGAGPLGMTIKSPDSETIDSYMRNFR
;
A
#
# COMPACT_ATOMS: atom_id res chain seq x y z
N MET A 1 -66.56 -44.16 -7.99
CA MET A 1 -66.05 -43.40 -6.82
C MET A 1 -64.55 -43.27 -6.96
N SER A 2 -64.07 -42.13 -7.47
CA SER A 2 -62.64 -41.86 -7.65
C SER A 2 -62.34 -40.50 -7.03
N ARG A 3 -61.45 -40.46 -6.03
CA ARG A 3 -61.03 -39.24 -5.33
C ARG A 3 -59.63 -38.87 -5.82
N ILE A 4 -59.55 -37.72 -6.49
CA ILE A 4 -58.29 -37.08 -6.90
C ILE A 4 -57.84 -36.21 -5.73
N VAL A 5 -56.68 -36.52 -5.15
CA VAL A 5 -55.99 -35.69 -4.16
C VAL A 5 -55.06 -34.77 -4.94
N GLY A 6 -55.36 -33.47 -4.96
CA GLY A 6 -54.51 -32.43 -5.54
C GLY A 6 -53.61 -31.83 -4.47
N THR A 7 -52.30 -32.01 -4.60
CA THR A 7 -51.29 -31.39 -3.75
C THR A 7 -50.98 -30.00 -4.29
N LEU A 8 -51.35 -28.96 -3.54
CA LEU A 8 -51.05 -27.56 -3.81
C LEU A 8 -49.63 -27.26 -3.29
N VAL A 9 -48.66 -27.09 -4.19
CA VAL A 9 -47.30 -26.65 -3.84
C VAL A 9 -47.27 -25.12 -3.90
N CYS A 10 -47.27 -24.47 -2.73
CA CYS A 10 -47.03 -23.03 -2.61
C CYS A 10 -45.53 -22.75 -2.80
N PHE A 11 -45.16 -22.18 -3.95
CA PHE A 11 -43.87 -21.52 -4.13
C PHE A 11 -43.92 -20.13 -3.50
N THR A 12 -43.31 -19.98 -2.33
CA THR A 12 -43.06 -18.68 -1.73
C THR A 12 -41.86 -18.05 -2.46
N LEU A 13 -42.12 -17.07 -3.33
CA LEU A 13 -41.08 -16.22 -3.90
C LEU A 13 -40.55 -15.31 -2.76
N ILE A 14 -39.42 -15.67 -2.17
CA ILE A 14 -38.68 -14.77 -1.28
C ILE A 14 -37.91 -13.82 -2.19
N ALA A 15 -38.47 -12.63 -2.44
CA ALA A 15 -37.72 -11.52 -3.00
C ALA A 15 -36.77 -11.02 -1.89
N VAL A 16 -35.55 -11.56 -1.85
CA VAL A 16 -34.47 -10.98 -1.06
C VAL A 16 -34.16 -9.63 -1.73
N ALA A 17 -34.65 -8.54 -1.13
CA ALA A 17 -34.14 -7.22 -1.43
C ALA A 17 -32.68 -7.21 -0.96
N GLY A 18 -31.77 -7.57 -1.87
CA GLY A 18 -30.35 -7.42 -1.66
C GLY A 18 -30.08 -5.94 -1.46
N TYR A 19 -29.88 -5.53 -0.21
CA TYR A 19 -29.20 -4.27 0.04
C TYR A 19 -27.87 -4.36 -0.69
N PRO A 20 -27.49 -3.38 -1.53
CA PRO A 20 -26.17 -3.38 -2.12
C PRO A 20 -25.17 -3.46 -0.97
N ALA A 21 -24.39 -4.53 -0.97
CA ALA A 21 -23.31 -4.77 -0.03
C ALA A 21 -22.46 -3.51 0.07
N ILE A 22 -22.23 -3.05 1.31
CA ILE A 22 -21.35 -1.94 1.72
C ILE A 22 -21.26 -0.86 0.63
N ALA A 23 -22.12 0.17 0.70
CA ALA A 23 -21.99 1.33 -0.18
C ALA A 23 -20.54 1.83 -0.10
N ASP A 24 -19.80 1.63 -1.19
CA ASP A 24 -18.37 1.84 -1.23
C ASP A 24 -18.07 3.35 -1.24
N GLU A 25 -18.10 3.96 -0.05
CA GLU A 25 -17.79 5.38 0.14
C GLU A 25 -16.34 5.74 -0.30
N ARG A 26 -15.50 4.74 -0.63
CA ARG A 26 -14.14 4.98 -1.13
C ARG A 26 -14.17 5.66 -2.50
N ARG A 27 -15.25 5.53 -3.26
CA ARG A 27 -15.35 6.02 -4.64
C ARG A 27 -16.57 6.93 -4.84
N SER A 28 -16.38 8.04 -5.55
CA SER A 28 -17.52 8.89 -5.94
C SER A 28 -18.39 8.19 -6.98
N GLU A 29 -19.68 8.55 -7.05
CA GLU A 29 -20.59 8.01 -8.08
C GLU A 29 -20.07 8.20 -9.51
N GLN A 30 -19.39 9.33 -9.77
CA GLN A 30 -18.79 9.61 -11.08
C GLN A 30 -17.66 8.63 -11.40
N HIS A 31 -16.79 8.34 -10.42
CA HIS A 31 -15.72 7.35 -10.60
C HIS A 31 -16.27 5.92 -10.70
N ALA A 32 -17.32 5.59 -9.95
CA ALA A 32 -17.99 4.29 -10.05
C ALA A 32 -18.61 4.09 -11.45
N LYS A 33 -19.30 5.11 -11.96
CA LYS A 33 -19.82 5.11 -13.33
C LYS A 33 -18.71 4.98 -14.36
N PHE A 34 -17.62 5.73 -14.21
CA PHE A 34 -16.48 5.63 -15.11
C PHE A 34 -15.90 4.21 -15.13
N ALA A 35 -15.71 3.57 -13.97
CA ALA A 35 -15.21 2.21 -13.89
C ALA A 35 -16.12 1.21 -14.63
N ALA A 36 -17.44 1.30 -14.42
CA ALA A 36 -18.40 0.46 -15.13
C ALA A 36 -18.38 0.68 -16.65
N ASP A 37 -18.40 1.95 -17.09
CA ASP A 37 -18.36 2.29 -18.52
C ASP A 37 -17.04 1.85 -19.16
N PHE A 38 -15.94 1.94 -18.42
CA PHE A 38 -14.62 1.55 -18.91
C PHE A 38 -14.48 0.02 -19.01
N TRP A 39 -15.01 -0.75 -18.06
CA TRP A 39 -15.11 -2.20 -18.20
C TRP A 39 -15.90 -2.59 -19.45
N ASN A 40 -17.10 -2.01 -19.65
CA ASN A 40 -17.91 -2.26 -20.85
C ASN A 40 -17.17 -1.90 -22.15
N TYR A 41 -16.24 -0.95 -22.10
CA TYR A 41 -15.37 -0.65 -23.22
C TYR A 41 -14.32 -1.74 -23.46
N LEU A 42 -13.72 -2.29 -22.40
CA LEU A 42 -12.65 -3.29 -22.48
C LEU A 42 -13.18 -4.69 -22.82
N ASP A 43 -14.35 -5.05 -22.29
CA ASP A 43 -14.93 -6.39 -22.40
C ASP A 43 -15.03 -6.85 -23.86
N GLY A 44 -14.45 -8.03 -24.14
CA GLY A 44 -14.32 -8.62 -25.47
C GLY A 44 -13.47 -7.83 -26.48
N LYS A 45 -12.68 -6.85 -26.03
CA LYS A 45 -11.77 -6.06 -26.89
C LYS A 45 -10.29 -6.20 -26.54
N PHE A 46 -9.94 -6.18 -25.25
CA PHE A 46 -8.53 -6.12 -24.84
C PHE A 46 -7.77 -7.40 -25.20
N ASP A 47 -8.46 -8.54 -25.20
CA ASP A 47 -7.95 -9.85 -25.60
C ASP A 47 -7.53 -9.93 -27.08
N LYS A 48 -8.02 -8.99 -27.90
CA LYS A 48 -7.68 -8.83 -29.33
C LYS A 48 -6.55 -7.81 -29.56
N TRP A 49 -6.09 -7.13 -28.51
CA TRP A 49 -4.97 -6.20 -28.62
C TRP A 49 -3.64 -6.96 -28.67
N GLU A 50 -2.57 -6.24 -29.05
CA GLU A 50 -1.25 -6.84 -29.12
C GLU A 50 -0.72 -7.13 -27.71
N ALA A 51 -0.32 -8.38 -27.48
CA ALA A 51 0.37 -8.76 -26.26
C ALA A 51 1.82 -8.25 -26.31
N ILE A 52 2.25 -7.58 -25.25
CA ILE A 52 3.61 -7.10 -25.08
C ILE A 52 4.28 -7.85 -23.93
N GLY A 53 5.61 -7.88 -23.91
CA GLY A 53 6.37 -8.65 -22.92
C GLY A 53 6.17 -8.15 -21.49
N GLU A 54 6.35 -6.86 -21.25
CA GLU A 54 6.28 -6.26 -19.92
C GLU A 54 5.56 -4.90 -19.97
N LEU A 55 4.87 -4.56 -18.89
CA LEU A 55 4.28 -3.23 -18.72
C LEU A 55 5.41 -2.19 -18.63
N PRO A 56 5.36 -1.08 -19.40
CA PRO A 56 6.40 -0.06 -19.32
C PRO A 56 6.50 0.53 -17.91
N SER A 57 7.72 0.79 -17.45
CA SER A 57 7.98 1.34 -16.10
C SER A 57 7.39 2.73 -15.85
N SER A 58 6.93 3.42 -16.91
CA SER A 58 6.25 4.71 -16.85
C SER A 58 4.75 4.60 -16.55
N VAL A 59 4.20 3.38 -16.54
CA VAL A 59 2.78 3.11 -16.27
C VAL A 59 2.62 2.66 -14.82
N PRO A 60 1.89 3.41 -13.98
CA PRO A 60 1.64 3.02 -12.59
C PRO A 60 0.54 1.95 -12.57
N ALA A 61 0.91 0.71 -12.25
CA ALA A 61 -0.02 -0.38 -12.02
C ALA A 61 0.10 -0.88 -10.57
N PRO A 62 -1.01 -1.26 -9.91
CA PRO A 62 -0.92 -2.02 -8.66
C PRO A 62 -0.13 -3.30 -8.91
N HIS A 63 0.79 -3.58 -8.00
CA HIS A 63 1.50 -4.85 -7.99
C HIS A 63 0.53 -5.97 -7.61
N VAL A 64 0.48 -7.02 -8.41
CA VAL A 64 -0.27 -8.25 -8.12
C VAL A 64 0.71 -9.39 -8.36
N SER A 65 0.89 -10.24 -7.36
CA SER A 65 1.81 -11.38 -7.46
C SER A 65 1.22 -12.46 -8.36
N GLY A 66 2.04 -13.05 -9.21
CA GLY A 66 1.66 -14.19 -10.06
C GLY A 66 2.11 -14.01 -11.51
N GLU A 67 1.68 -14.94 -12.36
CA GLU A 67 1.84 -14.84 -13.80
C GLU A 67 0.96 -13.72 -14.35
N SER A 68 1.39 -13.04 -15.42
CA SER A 68 0.56 -12.04 -16.06
C SER A 68 0.77 -11.97 -17.56
N LYS A 69 -0.24 -11.44 -18.26
CA LYS A 69 -0.17 -11.08 -19.68
C LYS A 69 -0.50 -9.62 -19.84
N THR A 70 0.35 -8.88 -20.53
CA THR A 70 0.13 -7.46 -20.77
C THR A 70 -0.31 -7.22 -22.20
N TYR A 71 -1.40 -6.48 -22.37
CA TYR A 71 -1.99 -6.10 -23.65
C TYR A 71 -1.93 -4.58 -23.82
N ALA A 72 -1.64 -4.11 -25.02
CA ALA A 72 -1.54 -2.68 -25.33
C ALA A 72 -2.44 -2.29 -26.51
N ASN A 73 -3.24 -1.24 -26.33
CA ASN A 73 -4.08 -0.76 -27.42
C ASN A 73 -3.24 -0.12 -28.55
N PRO A 74 -3.82 0.08 -29.77
CA PRO A 74 -3.08 0.68 -30.88
C PRO A 74 -2.50 2.08 -30.62
N ALA A 75 -3.07 2.84 -29.68
CA ALA A 75 -2.51 4.13 -29.29
C ALA A 75 -1.20 3.96 -28.49
N ALA A 76 -1.17 3.04 -27.53
CA ALA A 76 0.00 2.72 -26.72
C ALA A 76 1.15 2.17 -27.56
N LEU A 77 0.85 1.31 -28.53
CA LEU A 77 1.86 0.68 -29.41
C LEU A 77 2.66 1.68 -30.26
N LYS A 78 2.13 2.89 -30.50
CA LYS A 78 2.87 3.94 -31.22
C LYS A 78 4.16 4.36 -30.50
N ASN A 79 4.18 4.29 -29.17
CA ASN A 79 5.36 4.58 -28.36
C ASN A 79 5.25 3.92 -26.99
N LEU A 80 5.75 2.68 -26.86
CA LEU A 80 5.73 1.95 -25.59
C LEU A 80 6.60 2.59 -24.50
N LYS A 81 7.62 3.38 -24.86
CA LYS A 81 8.53 4.00 -23.89
C LYS A 81 7.91 5.22 -23.20
N ASP A 82 7.17 6.02 -23.96
CA ASP A 82 6.41 7.17 -23.47
C ASP A 82 5.02 7.21 -24.11
N PRO A 83 4.08 6.37 -23.63
CA PRO A 83 2.78 6.16 -24.26
C PRO A 83 1.91 7.42 -24.15
N GLY A 84 1.50 8.05 -25.26
CA GLY A 84 0.73 9.29 -25.23
C GLY A 84 -0.69 9.16 -24.65
N TYR A 85 -1.43 10.27 -24.60
CA TYR A 85 -2.83 10.27 -24.15
C TYR A 85 -3.72 9.34 -24.98
N GLY A 86 -4.63 8.62 -24.31
CA GLY A 86 -5.47 7.58 -24.93
C GLY A 86 -4.80 6.20 -24.98
N SER A 87 -3.56 6.08 -24.53
CA SER A 87 -2.91 4.78 -24.33
C SER A 87 -3.62 3.99 -23.24
N ILE A 88 -3.86 2.70 -23.51
CA ILE A 88 -4.42 1.76 -22.56
C ILE A 88 -3.52 0.53 -22.51
N PHE A 89 -3.20 0.12 -21.30
CA PHE A 89 -2.59 -1.17 -20.99
C PHE A 89 -3.57 -1.99 -20.16
N VAL A 90 -3.71 -3.27 -20.47
CA VAL A 90 -4.44 -4.23 -19.64
C VAL A 90 -3.48 -5.33 -19.23
N VAL A 91 -3.31 -5.53 -17.92
CA VAL A 91 -2.55 -6.63 -17.36
C VAL A 91 -3.57 -7.65 -16.85
N GLU A 92 -3.66 -8.78 -17.52
CA GLU A 92 -4.42 -9.94 -17.05
C GLU A 92 -3.55 -10.71 -16.07
N HIS A 93 -4.02 -10.86 -14.83
CA HIS A 93 -3.33 -11.61 -13.78
C HIS A 93 -3.80 -13.04 -13.76
N LEU A 94 -2.87 -13.97 -13.72
CA LEU A 94 -3.10 -15.40 -13.87
C LEU A 94 -2.61 -16.17 -12.65
N GLN A 95 -3.38 -17.17 -12.25
CA GLN A 95 -2.98 -18.19 -11.30
C GLN A 95 -3.37 -19.55 -11.87
N ASP A 96 -2.40 -20.46 -12.00
CA ASP A 96 -2.58 -21.77 -12.64
C ASP A 96 -3.24 -21.66 -14.03
N GLY A 97 -2.84 -20.64 -14.79
CA GLY A 97 -3.36 -20.34 -16.14
C GLY A 97 -4.79 -19.77 -16.18
N LYS A 98 -5.43 -19.50 -15.03
CA LYS A 98 -6.77 -18.90 -14.94
C LYS A 98 -6.67 -17.43 -14.57
N SER A 99 -7.50 -16.61 -15.21
CA SER A 99 -7.65 -15.19 -14.87
C SER A 99 -8.22 -15.04 -13.47
N ILE A 100 -7.48 -14.35 -12.61
CA ILE A 100 -7.86 -14.00 -11.24
C ILE A 100 -8.22 -12.52 -11.09
N GLY A 101 -7.93 -11.71 -12.11
CA GLY A 101 -8.31 -10.30 -12.17
C GLY A 101 -7.56 -9.56 -13.26
N LEU A 102 -7.90 -8.29 -13.44
CA LEU A 102 -7.35 -7.45 -14.50
C LEU A 102 -6.98 -6.09 -13.94
N THR A 103 -5.76 -5.63 -14.23
CA THR A 103 -5.40 -4.22 -14.05
C THR A 103 -5.51 -3.50 -15.38
N ALA A 104 -6.37 -2.49 -15.47
CA ALA A 104 -6.44 -1.61 -16.63
C ALA A 104 -5.83 -0.24 -16.29
N CYS A 105 -4.83 0.20 -17.05
CA CYS A 105 -4.18 1.50 -16.92
C CYS A 105 -4.52 2.35 -18.15
N PHE A 106 -5.05 3.55 -17.94
CA PHE A 106 -5.47 4.49 -18.97
C PHE A 106 -4.76 5.83 -18.78
N ARG A 107 -4.05 6.31 -19.82
CA ARG A 107 -3.47 7.67 -19.79
C ARG A 107 -4.54 8.67 -20.21
N ALA A 108 -5.19 9.26 -19.21
CA ALA A 108 -6.23 10.26 -19.36
C ALA A 108 -5.67 11.57 -19.93
N LYS A 109 -6.53 12.51 -20.30
CA LYS A 109 -6.09 13.83 -20.77
C LYS A 109 -5.31 14.57 -19.69
N ALA A 110 -4.51 15.55 -20.12
CA ALA A 110 -3.73 16.41 -19.24
C ALA A 110 -4.56 16.98 -18.08
N GLY A 111 -4.07 16.82 -16.85
CA GLY A 111 -4.65 17.44 -15.65
C GLY A 111 -5.72 16.61 -14.91
N ILE A 112 -5.97 15.36 -15.31
CA ILE A 112 -6.97 14.50 -14.66
C ILE A 112 -6.40 13.85 -13.40
N ASP A 113 -5.18 13.30 -13.47
CA ASP A 113 -4.51 12.70 -12.31
C ASP A 113 -3.03 13.12 -12.32
N VAL A 114 -2.79 14.41 -12.06
CA VAL A 114 -1.45 15.00 -12.07
C VAL A 114 -0.49 14.26 -11.12
N LYS A 115 -1.02 13.64 -10.05
CA LYS A 115 -0.22 12.88 -9.07
C LYS A 115 0.39 11.64 -9.70
N GLN A 116 -0.29 11.03 -10.67
CA GLN A 116 0.14 9.85 -11.39
C GLN A 116 0.50 10.15 -12.85
N ASN A 117 0.90 11.38 -13.17
CA ASN A 117 1.24 11.80 -14.54
C ASN A 117 0.09 11.51 -15.54
N ASP A 118 -1.13 11.78 -15.10
CA ASP A 118 -2.41 11.57 -15.79
C ASP A 118 -2.73 10.10 -16.10
N TRP A 119 -2.05 9.16 -15.45
CA TRP A 119 -2.48 7.78 -15.45
C TRP A 119 -3.61 7.54 -14.46
N TYR A 120 -4.62 6.83 -14.93
CA TYR A 120 -5.70 6.32 -14.12
C TYR A 120 -5.69 4.79 -14.22
N TRP A 121 -5.64 4.08 -13.11
CA TRP A 121 -5.66 2.62 -13.11
C TRP A 121 -6.85 2.07 -12.31
N LEU A 122 -7.31 0.90 -12.74
CA LEU A 122 -8.40 0.14 -12.11
C LEU A 122 -7.99 -1.32 -12.00
N TYR A 123 -8.39 -1.95 -10.90
CA TYR A 123 -8.34 -3.39 -10.73
C TYR A 123 -9.76 -3.95 -10.77
N TYR A 124 -9.99 -4.91 -11.66
CA TYR A 124 -11.24 -5.63 -11.81
C TYR A 124 -11.08 -7.10 -11.41
N LEU A 125 -12.14 -7.67 -10.85
CA LEU A 125 -12.30 -9.12 -10.84
C LEU A 125 -12.59 -9.64 -12.25
N PRO A 126 -12.43 -10.96 -12.51
CA PRO A 126 -12.67 -11.53 -13.83
C PRO A 126 -14.07 -11.29 -14.41
N ALA A 127 -15.08 -11.09 -13.57
CA ALA A 127 -16.44 -10.79 -14.00
C ALA A 127 -16.70 -9.28 -14.21
N GLY A 128 -15.69 -8.43 -14.01
CA GLY A 128 -15.74 -6.99 -14.31
C GLY A 128 -16.08 -6.11 -13.12
N GLU A 129 -16.18 -6.66 -11.90
CA GLU A 129 -16.41 -5.87 -10.70
C GLU A 129 -15.17 -5.04 -10.37
N ALA A 130 -15.34 -3.70 -10.31
CA ALA A 130 -14.27 -2.78 -9.99
C ALA A 130 -13.95 -2.78 -8.48
N VAL A 131 -12.85 -3.43 -8.11
CA VAL A 131 -12.40 -3.59 -6.73
C VAL A 131 -11.71 -2.34 -6.20
N LYS A 132 -10.79 -1.79 -7.01
CA LYS A 132 -9.85 -0.74 -6.58
C LYS A 132 -9.50 0.18 -7.75
N THR A 133 -9.37 1.48 -7.51
CA THR A 133 -8.89 2.45 -8.52
C THR A 133 -7.89 3.44 -7.96
N SER A 134 -7.16 4.12 -8.84
CA SER A 134 -6.22 5.18 -8.45
C SER A 134 -6.88 6.38 -7.77
N ALA A 135 -8.19 6.57 -7.95
CA ALA A 135 -8.96 7.65 -7.34
C ALA A 135 -9.70 7.24 -6.05
N ASP A 136 -9.60 5.98 -5.64
CA ASP A 136 -10.23 5.53 -4.40
C ASP A 136 -9.56 6.21 -3.20
N LYS A 137 -10.38 6.70 -2.27
CA LYS A 137 -9.92 7.28 -1.01
C LYS A 137 -9.67 6.20 0.04
N ALA A 138 -8.75 5.28 -0.24
CA ALA A 138 -8.43 4.17 0.65
C ALA A 138 -7.16 4.47 1.46
N ALA A 139 -7.31 5.08 2.64
CA ALA A 139 -6.19 5.53 3.47
C ALA A 139 -5.26 4.40 3.95
N PHE A 140 -5.75 3.16 3.98
CA PHE A 140 -5.03 2.00 4.50
C PHE A 140 -4.58 1.02 3.44
N ASP A 141 -4.83 1.32 2.16
CA ASP A 141 -4.41 0.48 1.06
C ASP A 141 -2.89 0.44 0.94
N LYS A 142 -2.37 -0.76 0.64
CA LYS A 142 -0.95 -1.00 0.42
C LYS A 142 -0.72 -1.65 -0.95
N PRO A 143 0.50 -1.61 -1.51
CA PRO A 143 0.81 -2.35 -2.74
C PRO A 143 0.43 -3.83 -2.61
N GLY A 144 -0.34 -4.36 -3.56
CA GLY A 144 -0.84 -5.75 -3.53
C GLY A 144 -2.06 -6.01 -2.67
N PHE A 145 -2.52 -5.04 -1.88
CA PHE A 145 -3.66 -5.22 -0.98
C PHE A 145 -4.77 -4.22 -1.25
N VAL A 146 -6.00 -4.63 -0.99
CA VAL A 146 -7.18 -3.77 -0.90
C VAL A 146 -7.76 -3.87 0.50
N THR A 147 -8.23 -2.74 1.01
CA THR A 147 -8.83 -2.65 2.34
C THR A 147 -10.24 -2.09 2.30
N PHE A 148 -11.06 -2.52 3.27
CA PHE A 148 -12.42 -2.06 3.48
C PHE A 148 -12.63 -1.80 4.97
N GLU A 149 -13.08 -0.60 5.31
CA GLU A 149 -13.41 -0.24 6.68
C GLU A 149 -14.88 -0.56 6.95
N ASP A 150 -15.16 -1.30 8.02
CA ASP A 150 -16.51 -1.64 8.45
C ASP A 150 -16.55 -1.74 9.99
N ASP A 151 -17.43 -0.96 10.62
CA ASP A 151 -17.59 -0.88 12.08
C ASP A 151 -16.27 -0.70 12.87
N GLY A 152 -15.38 0.18 12.37
CA GLY A 152 -14.07 0.44 12.97
C GLY A 152 -13.07 -0.73 12.86
N ARG A 153 -13.37 -1.72 12.01
CA ARG A 153 -12.50 -2.84 11.67
C ARG A 153 -12.01 -2.67 10.25
N LEU A 154 -10.84 -3.22 9.97
CA LEU A 154 -10.24 -3.15 8.65
C LEU A 154 -10.19 -4.56 8.06
N TRP A 155 -11.04 -4.80 7.08
CA TRP A 155 -10.92 -5.96 6.21
C TRP A 155 -9.78 -5.75 5.23
N VAL A 156 -8.98 -6.79 5.03
CA VAL A 156 -7.79 -6.76 4.20
C VAL A 156 -7.78 -7.99 3.30
N PHE A 157 -7.55 -7.75 2.02
CA PHE A 157 -7.43 -8.81 1.01
C PHE A 157 -6.21 -8.55 0.13
N ASN A 158 -5.52 -9.62 -0.25
CA ASN A 158 -4.67 -9.57 -1.44
C ASN A 158 -5.58 -9.35 -2.65
N LEU A 159 -5.12 -8.60 -3.65
CA LEU A 159 -5.87 -8.42 -4.89
C LEU A 159 -6.15 -9.75 -5.60
N ASN A 160 -5.27 -10.76 -5.47
CA ASN A 160 -5.48 -12.09 -6.05
C ASN A 160 -6.32 -13.04 -5.17
N ASN A 161 -6.88 -12.57 -4.07
CA ASN A 161 -7.57 -13.43 -3.12
C ASN A 161 -8.88 -13.98 -3.72
N PRO A 162 -9.07 -15.31 -3.79
CA PRO A 162 -10.26 -15.91 -4.40
C PRO A 162 -11.56 -15.61 -3.63
N ASN A 163 -11.48 -15.32 -2.33
CA ASN A 163 -12.63 -15.00 -1.49
C ASN A 163 -13.01 -13.51 -1.55
N LEU A 164 -12.27 -12.68 -2.29
CA LEU A 164 -12.57 -11.26 -2.43
C LEU A 164 -13.92 -11.03 -3.14
N ALA A 165 -14.24 -11.83 -4.15
CA ALA A 165 -15.54 -11.76 -4.84
C ALA A 165 -16.71 -12.04 -3.89
N ASP A 166 -16.58 -13.10 -3.09
CA ASP A 166 -17.59 -13.48 -2.09
C ASP A 166 -17.75 -12.37 -1.03
N PHE A 167 -16.64 -11.79 -0.56
CA PHE A 167 -16.67 -10.66 0.36
C PHE A 167 -17.39 -9.45 -0.24
N LEU A 168 -17.10 -9.09 -1.49
CA LEU A 168 -17.76 -7.95 -2.15
C LEU A 168 -19.26 -8.18 -2.34
N SER A 169 -19.70 -9.43 -2.49
CA SER A 169 -21.12 -9.77 -2.64
C SER A 169 -21.87 -9.79 -1.31
N VAL A 170 -21.25 -10.32 -0.25
CA VAL A 170 -21.91 -10.61 1.03
C VAL A 170 -21.59 -9.57 2.12
N GLY A 171 -20.42 -8.94 2.05
CA GLY A 171 -19.88 -8.03 3.07
C GLY A 171 -19.16 -8.73 4.23
N GLU A 172 -19.24 -10.06 4.31
CA GLU A 172 -18.53 -10.88 5.31
C GLU A 172 -18.13 -12.25 4.72
N LEU A 173 -17.21 -12.94 5.39
CA LEU A 173 -16.76 -14.27 5.02
C LEU A 173 -17.20 -15.32 6.05
N THR A 174 -17.52 -16.53 5.56
CA THR A 174 -17.88 -17.67 6.42
C THR A 174 -16.71 -18.10 7.30
N LYS A 175 -15.48 -18.07 6.76
CA LYS A 175 -14.24 -18.32 7.49
C LYS A 175 -13.41 -17.04 7.45
N GLN A 176 -12.97 -16.59 8.61
CA GLN A 176 -12.20 -15.37 8.75
C GLN A 176 -11.19 -15.47 9.89
N VAL A 177 -10.06 -14.82 9.71
CA VAL A 177 -9.06 -14.57 10.75
C VAL A 177 -9.26 -13.16 11.27
N ILE A 178 -9.30 -13.04 12.60
CA ILE A 178 -9.46 -11.76 13.30
C ILE A 178 -8.23 -11.52 14.16
N ARG A 179 -7.65 -10.31 14.04
CA ARG A 179 -6.52 -9.85 14.84
C ARG A 179 -6.84 -8.48 15.45
N PRO A 180 -7.33 -8.47 16.70
CA PRO A 180 -7.62 -7.22 17.41
C PRO A 180 -6.35 -6.40 17.63
N GLY A 181 -6.42 -5.09 17.41
CA GLY A 181 -5.36 -4.16 17.81
C GLY A 181 -4.10 -4.16 16.95
N VAL A 182 -4.03 -4.97 15.87
CA VAL A 182 -2.80 -5.07 15.06
C VAL A 182 -2.81 -4.17 13.83
N GLY A 183 -3.98 -3.65 13.46
CA GLY A 183 -4.14 -2.77 12.31
C GLY A 183 -3.67 -1.34 12.57
N PRO A 184 -3.63 -0.50 11.53
CA PRO A 184 -3.47 0.94 11.70
C PRO A 184 -4.45 1.46 12.75
N SER A 185 -4.04 2.42 13.60
CA SER A 185 -4.89 2.95 14.68
C SER A 185 -5.29 1.95 15.77
N ALA A 186 -4.58 0.83 15.92
CA ALA A 186 -5.01 -0.31 16.72
C ALA A 186 -6.39 -0.87 16.28
N MET A 187 -6.74 -0.74 15.00
CA MET A 187 -7.93 -1.37 14.44
C MET A 187 -7.82 -2.89 14.49
N THR A 188 -8.97 -3.55 14.52
CA THR A 188 -9.03 -5.00 14.32
C THR A 188 -8.84 -5.29 12.84
N LEU A 189 -7.83 -6.10 12.49
CA LEU A 189 -7.71 -6.61 11.13
C LEU A 189 -8.55 -7.87 10.96
N LYS A 190 -9.27 -7.94 9.84
CA LYS A 190 -10.02 -9.11 9.39
C LYS A 190 -9.53 -9.52 8.00
N SER A 191 -9.45 -10.81 7.75
CA SER A 191 -9.15 -11.37 6.44
C SER A 191 -9.68 -12.80 6.39
N ASP A 192 -9.58 -13.49 5.26
CA ASP A 192 -9.88 -14.92 5.17
C ASP A 192 -8.80 -15.78 5.83
N GLU A 193 -7.54 -15.35 5.78
CA GLU A 193 -6.38 -16.11 6.27
C GLU A 193 -5.37 -15.24 7.04
N MET A 194 -4.46 -15.90 7.77
CA MET A 194 -3.46 -15.21 8.60
C MET A 194 -2.33 -14.64 7.75
N GLU A 195 -1.99 -15.33 6.67
CA GLU A 195 -0.94 -15.02 5.72
C GLU A 195 -1.23 -13.69 5.02
N THR A 196 -2.49 -13.45 4.63
CA THR A 196 -2.92 -12.17 4.07
C THR A 196 -2.78 -11.02 5.09
N ILE A 197 -3.14 -11.23 6.36
CA ILE A 197 -2.90 -10.23 7.42
C ILE A 197 -1.39 -9.96 7.60
N LEU A 198 -0.57 -11.00 7.66
CA LEU A 198 0.88 -10.86 7.82
C LEU A 198 1.51 -10.15 6.61
N GLY A 199 1.12 -10.53 5.40
CA GLY A 199 1.56 -9.90 4.15
C GLY A 199 1.21 -8.41 4.12
N TYR A 200 -0.01 -8.06 4.52
CA TYR A 200 -0.42 -6.66 4.61
C TYR A 200 0.38 -5.88 5.65
N LEU A 201 0.60 -6.44 6.85
CA LEU A 201 1.42 -5.80 7.86
C LEU A 201 2.88 -5.66 7.41
N ALA A 202 3.37 -6.64 6.65
CA ALA A 202 4.71 -6.65 6.12
C ALA A 202 4.91 -5.66 4.96
N ALA A 203 3.89 -5.44 4.13
CA ALA A 203 4.00 -4.61 2.94
C ALA A 203 4.48 -3.20 3.27
N LYS A 204 5.57 -2.79 2.61
CA LYS A 204 6.18 -1.45 2.70
C LYS A 204 6.70 -1.01 1.33
N PRO A 205 6.57 0.27 0.96
CA PRO A 205 7.13 0.80 -0.28
C PRO A 205 8.65 0.55 -0.38
N GLY A 206 9.12 0.22 -1.59
CA GLY A 206 10.54 -0.06 -1.85
C GLY A 206 11.01 -1.47 -1.48
N PHE A 207 10.09 -2.33 -1.04
CA PHE A 207 10.37 -3.73 -0.73
C PHE A 207 9.38 -4.67 -1.39
N VAL A 208 9.89 -5.76 -1.95
CA VAL A 208 9.11 -6.95 -2.28
C VAL A 208 8.98 -7.76 -1.00
N THR A 209 7.74 -8.09 -0.62
CA THR A 209 7.45 -8.90 0.56
C THR A 209 6.64 -10.14 0.20
N ALA A 210 7.01 -11.29 0.75
CA ALA A 210 6.29 -12.55 0.56
C ALA A 210 6.21 -13.32 1.88
N ILE A 211 5.18 -14.16 2.01
CA ILE A 211 4.99 -15.02 3.19
C ILE A 211 5.21 -16.47 2.77
N GLU A 212 6.19 -17.13 3.38
CA GLU A 212 6.50 -18.55 3.16
C GLU A 212 6.70 -19.24 4.50
N ASP A 213 5.96 -20.32 4.74
CA ASP A 213 5.99 -21.09 6.00
C ASP A 213 5.86 -20.23 7.27
N GLY A 214 5.00 -19.20 7.22
CA GLY A 214 4.80 -18.24 8.33
C GLY A 214 5.98 -17.30 8.58
N ARG A 215 6.94 -17.21 7.65
CA ARG A 215 8.06 -16.27 7.68
C ARG A 215 7.87 -15.20 6.63
N VAL A 216 8.38 -14.01 6.90
CA VAL A 216 8.27 -12.87 5.99
C VAL A 216 9.59 -12.71 5.26
N TRP A 217 9.58 -12.95 3.96
CA TRP A 217 10.64 -12.49 3.07
C TRP A 217 10.51 -11.00 2.82
N VAL A 218 11.62 -10.29 2.92
CA VAL A 218 11.74 -8.87 2.59
C VAL A 218 12.94 -8.70 1.69
N LEU A 219 12.74 -8.15 0.50
CA LEU A 219 13.80 -7.94 -0.49
C LEU A 219 13.68 -6.53 -1.04
N LYS A 220 14.81 -5.89 -1.35
CA LYS A 220 14.78 -4.55 -1.93
C LYS A 220 14.16 -4.61 -3.33
N GLU A 221 13.18 -3.76 -3.59
CA GLU A 221 12.52 -3.70 -4.89
C GLU A 221 13.52 -3.42 -6.02
N GLY A 222 13.41 -4.16 -7.13
CA GLY A 222 14.30 -4.07 -8.29
C GLY A 222 15.69 -4.69 -8.12
N SER A 223 16.04 -5.20 -6.93
CA SER A 223 17.30 -5.91 -6.70
C SER A 223 17.34 -7.26 -7.44
N ASP A 224 18.55 -7.75 -7.71
CA ASP A 224 18.71 -9.08 -8.32
C ASP A 224 18.17 -10.19 -7.43
N ALA A 225 18.28 -10.04 -6.11
CA ALA A 225 17.68 -10.98 -5.15
C ALA A 225 16.15 -10.97 -5.22
N ALA A 226 15.50 -9.81 -5.36
CA ALA A 226 14.06 -9.75 -5.58
C ALA A 226 13.64 -10.41 -6.89
N LYS A 227 14.42 -10.24 -7.97
CA LYS A 227 14.15 -10.89 -9.27
C LYS A 227 14.34 -12.41 -9.19
N GLU A 228 15.43 -12.87 -8.58
CA GLU A 228 15.69 -14.30 -8.32
C GLU A 228 14.57 -14.88 -7.46
N PHE A 229 14.12 -14.15 -6.44
CA PHE A 229 13.04 -14.61 -5.57
C PHE A 229 11.72 -14.78 -6.31
N LEU A 230 11.34 -13.80 -7.13
CA LEU A 230 10.13 -13.88 -7.94
C LEU A 230 10.21 -14.98 -9.01
N ALA A 231 11.41 -15.33 -9.48
CA ALA A 231 11.60 -16.35 -10.52
C ALA A 231 11.68 -17.78 -9.95
N SER A 232 12.29 -17.97 -8.78
CA SER A 232 12.61 -19.31 -8.26
C SER A 232 12.31 -19.54 -6.77
N GLY A 233 11.78 -18.55 -6.04
CA GLY A 233 11.51 -18.64 -4.60
C GLY A 233 12.75 -18.31 -3.76
N GLU A 234 13.14 -19.14 -2.79
CA GLU A 234 14.21 -18.76 -1.86
C GLU A 234 15.59 -18.50 -2.56
N PRO A 235 16.22 -17.32 -2.42
CA PRO A 235 17.55 -17.04 -2.97
C PRO A 235 18.64 -17.90 -2.31
N ALA A 236 19.73 -18.14 -3.04
CA ALA A 236 20.84 -18.97 -2.56
C ALA A 236 21.50 -18.45 -1.27
N LYS A 237 21.55 -17.14 -1.07
CA LYS A 237 22.03 -16.50 0.16
C LYS A 237 20.83 -16.01 0.95
N GLN A 238 20.82 -16.30 2.25
CA GLN A 238 19.78 -15.79 3.13
C GLN A 238 20.32 -15.43 4.52
N VAL A 239 19.73 -14.37 5.06
CA VAL A 239 19.89 -13.92 6.43
C VAL A 239 18.55 -14.06 7.12
N ILE A 240 18.55 -14.70 8.29
CA ILE A 240 17.36 -14.96 9.09
C ILE A 240 17.45 -14.13 10.37
N ARG A 241 16.34 -13.47 10.73
CA ARG A 241 16.19 -12.73 11.98
C ARG A 241 14.87 -13.15 12.65
N PRO A 242 14.91 -14.10 13.59
CA PRO A 242 13.72 -14.53 14.32
C PRO A 242 13.14 -13.39 15.17
N GLY A 243 11.81 -13.26 15.22
CA GLY A 243 11.14 -12.34 16.14
C GLY A 243 11.15 -10.86 15.77
N VAL A 244 11.76 -10.46 14.66
CA VAL A 244 11.91 -9.04 14.29
C VAL A 244 10.90 -8.54 13.26
N GLY A 245 10.03 -9.43 12.76
CA GLY A 245 8.97 -9.11 11.80
C GLY A 245 7.66 -8.70 12.45
N PRO A 246 6.65 -8.31 11.64
CA PRO A 246 5.31 -8.02 12.13
C PRO A 246 4.77 -9.17 12.98
N LEU A 247 4.17 -8.84 14.13
CA LEU A 247 3.65 -9.81 15.11
C LEU A 247 4.69 -10.82 15.62
N GLY A 248 5.98 -10.42 15.66
CA GLY A 248 7.06 -11.28 16.13
C GLY A 248 7.41 -12.40 15.14
N THR A 249 7.05 -12.26 13.86
CA THR A 249 7.43 -13.23 12.82
C THR A 249 8.93 -13.19 12.53
N THR A 250 9.43 -14.23 11.87
CA THR A 250 10.82 -14.28 11.39
C THR A 250 10.94 -13.50 10.09
N LEU A 251 11.90 -12.56 10.01
CA LEU A 251 12.28 -11.93 8.74
C LEU A 251 13.38 -12.74 8.04
N LYS A 252 13.25 -12.89 6.72
CA LYS A 252 14.26 -13.43 5.81
C LYS A 252 14.58 -12.40 4.73
N SER A 253 15.83 -12.31 4.32
CA SER A 253 16.30 -11.50 3.19
C SER A 253 17.56 -12.15 2.62
N ASP A 254 18.01 -11.70 1.46
CA ASP A 254 19.34 -12.00 0.92
C ASP A 254 20.50 -11.51 1.80
N ASP A 255 20.34 -10.37 2.46
CA ASP A 255 21.38 -9.78 3.31
C ASP A 255 20.85 -9.05 4.57
N ALA A 256 21.75 -8.76 5.52
CA ALA A 256 21.39 -8.13 6.79
C ALA A 256 21.07 -6.63 6.66
N ALA A 257 21.67 -5.93 5.70
CA ALA A 257 21.42 -4.52 5.44
C ALA A 257 20.02 -4.32 4.85
N THR A 258 19.52 -5.25 4.02
CA THR A 258 18.15 -5.21 3.49
C THR A 258 17.11 -5.39 4.61
N ILE A 259 17.33 -6.32 5.57
CA ILE A 259 16.47 -6.43 6.77
C ILE A 259 16.52 -5.13 7.60
N ALA A 260 17.70 -4.56 7.80
CA ALA A 260 17.84 -3.29 8.52
C ALA A 260 17.08 -2.15 7.82
N ALA A 261 17.28 -1.99 6.51
CA ALA A 261 16.58 -1.01 5.70
C ALA A 261 15.07 -1.20 5.81
N TYR A 262 14.57 -2.43 5.71
CA TYR A 262 13.14 -2.73 5.86
C TYR A 262 12.59 -2.35 7.24
N ARG A 263 13.31 -2.70 8.31
CA ARG A 263 12.88 -2.44 9.69
C ARG A 263 12.82 -0.95 10.00
N TYR A 264 13.81 -0.18 9.53
CA TYR A 264 13.98 1.23 9.85
C TYR A 264 13.53 2.20 8.75
N ALA A 265 12.97 1.69 7.65
CA ALA A 265 12.45 2.49 6.53
C ALA A 265 11.43 3.52 7.03
N LYS A 266 11.73 4.80 6.75
CA LYS A 266 10.82 5.92 6.94
C LYS A 266 10.92 6.89 5.76
N PRO A 267 9.81 7.56 5.36
CA PRO A 267 9.84 8.47 4.23
C PRO A 267 10.86 9.59 4.41
N GLY A 268 11.70 9.82 3.41
CA GLY A 268 12.73 10.87 3.43
C GLY A 268 13.98 10.52 4.25
N PHE A 269 14.14 9.27 4.70
CA PHE A 269 15.32 8.84 5.46
C PHE A 269 15.92 7.54 4.90
N GLN A 270 17.23 7.41 5.08
CA GLN A 270 17.95 6.15 4.94
C GLN A 270 18.47 5.71 6.30
N ALA A 271 18.51 4.40 6.51
CA ALA A 271 18.94 3.82 7.77
C ALA A 271 19.87 2.62 7.56
N ALA A 272 20.83 2.47 8.46
CA ALA A 272 21.77 1.35 8.49
C ALA A 272 21.98 0.89 9.93
N VAL A 273 22.36 -0.38 10.11
CA VAL A 273 22.68 -0.94 11.43
C VAL A 273 24.16 -1.29 11.45
N ASP A 274 24.88 -0.80 12.45
CA ASP A 274 26.28 -1.15 12.64
C ASP A 274 26.46 -2.50 13.38
N GLY A 275 27.70 -2.95 13.53
CA GLY A 275 28.02 -4.23 14.17
C GLY A 275 27.58 -4.32 15.65
N ASP A 276 27.38 -3.18 16.31
CA ASP A 276 26.91 -3.09 17.70
C ASP A 276 25.37 -3.06 17.78
N GLY A 277 24.67 -3.13 16.65
CA GLY A 277 23.21 -3.07 16.59
C GLY A 277 22.65 -1.66 16.73
N ARG A 278 23.47 -0.60 16.63
CA ARG A 278 23.00 0.78 16.66
C ARG A 278 22.52 1.19 15.27
N VAL A 279 21.49 2.03 15.24
CA VAL A 279 20.82 2.41 14.01
C VAL A 279 21.28 3.81 13.61
N TRP A 280 21.98 3.89 12.50
CA TRP A 280 22.32 5.13 11.84
C TRP A 280 21.14 5.61 11.00
N VAL A 281 20.75 6.87 11.15
CA VAL A 281 19.66 7.50 10.38
C VAL A 281 20.14 8.78 9.71
N PHE A 282 19.82 8.94 8.44
CA PHE A 282 20.23 10.08 7.62
C PHE A 282 19.06 10.55 6.76
N PRO A 283 18.94 11.86 6.44
CA PRO A 283 18.03 12.30 5.39
C PRO A 283 18.40 11.61 4.07
N ALA A 284 17.37 11.28 3.28
CA ALA A 284 17.55 10.67 1.98
C ALA A 284 18.47 11.52 1.09
N ASP A 285 19.40 10.86 0.40
CA ASP A 285 20.35 11.44 -0.57
C ASP A 285 21.30 12.52 -0.01
N SER A 286 21.37 12.64 1.32
CA SER A 286 22.27 13.57 1.99
C SER A 286 23.74 13.20 1.79
N ASP A 287 24.62 14.20 1.81
CA ASP A 287 26.06 13.96 1.77
C ASP A 287 26.56 13.18 2.99
N ALA A 288 25.87 13.32 4.14
CA ALA A 288 26.13 12.52 5.32
C ALA A 288 25.87 11.02 5.11
N TRP A 289 24.81 10.67 4.37
CA TRP A 289 24.59 9.29 3.96
C TRP A 289 25.67 8.78 3.01
N LYS A 290 26.05 9.58 2.00
CA LYS A 290 27.11 9.21 1.04
C LYS A 290 28.45 9.00 1.74
N GLU A 291 28.80 9.87 2.68
CA GLU A 291 29.98 9.72 3.54
C GLU A 291 29.88 8.45 4.37
N TYR A 292 28.73 8.18 5.02
CA TYR A 292 28.53 6.96 5.81
C TYR A 292 28.73 5.69 4.98
N VAL A 293 28.20 5.65 3.76
CA VAL A 293 28.40 4.52 2.85
C VAL A 293 29.86 4.37 2.42
N ALA A 294 30.58 5.48 2.24
CA ALA A 294 31.97 5.47 1.78
C ALA A 294 32.98 5.12 2.89
N SER A 295 32.79 5.63 4.09
CA SER A 295 33.78 5.55 5.19
C SER A 295 33.24 4.97 6.50
N GLY A 296 31.95 4.63 6.59
CA GLY A 296 31.33 4.12 7.81
C GLY A 296 30.98 5.24 8.80
N GLU A 297 31.29 5.04 10.08
CA GLU A 297 30.93 5.99 11.14
C GLU A 297 31.54 7.39 10.91
N PRO A 298 30.72 8.47 10.82
CA PRO A 298 31.22 9.83 10.70
C PRO A 298 31.93 10.28 11.98
N ALA A 299 32.97 11.09 11.82
CA ALA A 299 33.78 11.57 12.94
C ALA A 299 32.98 12.39 13.96
N ALA A 300 32.01 13.18 13.50
CA ALA A 300 31.07 13.91 14.34
C ALA A 300 29.67 13.31 14.21
N HIS A 301 29.08 12.91 15.33
CA HIS A 301 27.74 12.35 15.36
C HIS A 301 27.04 12.62 16.69
N VAL A 302 25.71 12.57 16.63
CA VAL A 302 24.79 12.61 17.76
C VAL A 302 24.32 11.20 18.05
N THR A 303 24.28 10.83 19.32
CA THR A 303 23.79 9.53 19.79
C THR A 303 22.60 9.74 20.72
N LYS A 304 21.48 9.06 20.47
CA LYS A 304 20.34 8.98 21.39
C LYS A 304 20.05 7.54 21.75
N ILE A 305 20.20 7.22 23.03
CA ILE A 305 20.04 5.86 23.55
C ILE A 305 18.56 5.59 23.80
N GLY A 306 18.07 4.42 23.37
CA GLY A 306 16.74 3.95 23.75
C GLY A 306 15.57 4.60 23.03
N VAL A 307 15.82 5.41 22.01
CA VAL A 307 14.77 6.17 21.29
C VAL A 307 14.31 5.50 20.00
N GLY A 308 14.97 4.42 19.54
CA GLY A 308 14.57 3.66 18.36
C GLY A 308 13.30 2.80 18.56
N PRO A 309 12.70 2.28 17.47
CA PRO A 309 11.45 1.51 17.51
C PRO A 309 11.39 0.33 18.49
N ASN A 310 12.52 -0.32 18.80
CA ASN A 310 12.64 -1.36 19.85
C ASN A 310 13.65 -0.95 20.92
N ARG A 311 13.65 0.34 21.30
CA ARG A 311 14.60 0.94 22.24
C ARG A 311 16.05 0.80 21.78
N GLU A 312 16.29 0.76 20.47
CA GLU A 312 17.65 0.82 19.95
C GLU A 312 18.26 2.21 20.14
N THR A 313 19.58 2.28 20.05
CA THR A 313 20.31 3.53 20.00
C THR A 313 20.26 4.09 18.57
N LEU A 314 19.81 5.33 18.41
CA LEU A 314 19.87 6.02 17.13
C LEU A 314 21.11 6.92 17.06
N LYS A 315 21.82 6.88 15.93
CA LYS A 315 22.97 7.72 15.62
C LYS A 315 22.71 8.52 14.33
N THR A 316 23.24 9.73 14.26
CA THR A 316 23.17 10.57 13.06
C THR A 316 24.27 11.61 13.09
N ARG A 317 24.52 12.34 11.99
CA ARG A 317 25.49 13.44 11.97
C ARG A 317 24.98 14.67 12.73
N ASP A 318 23.73 15.05 12.48
CA ASP A 318 23.19 16.36 12.86
C ASP A 318 22.08 16.26 13.92
N ALA A 319 22.10 17.19 14.87
CA ALA A 319 21.02 17.35 15.84
C ALA A 319 19.71 17.73 15.10
N GLY A 320 18.59 17.06 15.41
CA GLY A 320 17.30 17.27 14.75
C GLY A 320 16.93 16.21 13.71
N VAL A 321 17.91 15.51 13.12
CA VAL A 321 17.61 14.42 12.16
C VAL A 321 16.91 13.26 12.85
N ILE A 322 17.31 12.92 14.08
CA ILE A 322 16.64 11.86 14.86
C ILE A 322 15.20 12.25 15.15
N GLU A 323 14.92 13.48 15.57
CA GLU A 323 13.57 13.95 15.84
C GLU A 323 12.70 13.90 14.58
N ALA A 324 13.24 14.40 13.45
CA ALA A 324 12.56 14.35 12.17
C ALA A 324 12.29 12.91 11.71
N TYR A 325 13.25 12.00 11.93
CA TYR A 325 13.08 10.57 11.66
C TYR A 325 11.98 9.96 12.54
N LEU A 326 11.98 10.23 13.85
CA LEU A 326 11.01 9.65 14.78
C LEU A 326 9.57 10.06 14.43
N VAL A 327 9.35 11.30 13.98
CA VAL A 327 8.03 11.80 13.58
C VAL A 327 7.64 11.47 12.14
N ALA A 328 8.56 11.04 11.29
CA ALA A 328 8.25 10.74 9.89
C ALA A 328 7.28 9.55 9.76
N GLN A 329 6.24 9.71 8.93
CA GLN A 329 5.23 8.70 8.65
C GLN A 329 4.86 8.68 7.17
N PRO A 330 4.62 7.50 6.56
CA PRO A 330 4.10 7.39 5.20
C PRO A 330 2.80 8.18 5.02
N GLY A 331 2.64 8.84 3.87
CA GLY A 331 1.46 9.66 3.56
C GLY A 331 1.47 11.07 4.14
N TYR A 332 2.49 11.45 4.92
CA TYR A 332 2.60 12.78 5.52
C TYR A 332 3.95 13.44 5.25
N VAL A 333 3.91 14.74 5.00
CA VAL A 333 5.08 15.63 5.12
C VAL A 333 5.10 16.16 6.55
N THR A 334 6.17 15.84 7.27
CA THR A 334 6.37 16.28 8.66
C THR A 334 7.55 17.22 8.77
N LYS A 335 7.39 18.33 9.48
CA LYS A 335 8.48 19.28 9.74
C LYS A 335 8.40 19.84 11.14
N ILE A 336 9.53 19.93 11.83
CA ILE A 336 9.62 20.54 13.16
C ILE A 336 10.05 22.00 12.98
N ILE A 337 9.21 22.94 13.38
CA ILE A 337 9.44 24.39 13.27
C ILE A 337 9.11 25.02 14.63
N ASP A 338 10.06 25.74 15.21
CA ASP A 338 9.93 26.37 16.53
C ASP A 338 9.44 25.40 17.63
N GLY A 339 9.95 24.17 17.62
CA GLY A 339 9.58 23.12 18.57
C GLY A 339 8.17 22.53 18.37
N ARG A 340 7.48 22.88 17.28
CA ARG A 340 6.15 22.37 16.93
C ARG A 340 6.24 21.46 15.71
N LEU A 341 5.50 20.36 15.75
CA LEU A 341 5.42 19.40 14.65
C LEU A 341 4.31 19.82 13.69
N TRP A 342 4.68 20.20 12.48
CA TRP A 342 3.76 20.36 11.37
C TRP A 342 3.55 19.04 10.65
N VAL A 343 2.29 18.75 10.34
CA VAL A 343 1.86 17.55 9.63
C VAL A 343 0.92 17.97 8.52
N VAL A 344 1.27 17.63 7.27
CA VAL A 344 0.43 17.86 6.09
C VAL A 344 0.37 16.56 5.30
N ARG A 345 -0.82 16.16 4.83
CA ARG A 345 -0.92 14.98 3.96
C ARG A 345 -0.18 15.24 2.65
N VAL A 346 0.52 14.24 2.12
CA VAL A 346 1.27 14.36 0.84
C VAL A 346 0.36 14.70 -0.35
N ASP A 347 -0.93 14.43 -0.21
CA ASP A 347 -1.93 14.53 -1.26
C ASP A 347 -2.85 15.76 -1.09
N SER A 348 -2.62 16.57 -0.04
CA SER A 348 -3.37 17.79 0.26
C SER A 348 -2.97 18.95 -0.66
N ALA A 349 -3.95 19.77 -1.04
CA ALA A 349 -3.72 21.04 -1.75
C ALA A 349 -2.89 22.03 -0.90
N ASP A 350 -3.00 21.96 0.43
CA ASP A 350 -2.28 22.82 1.37
C ASP A 350 -0.77 22.56 1.36
N LEU A 351 -0.34 21.39 0.85
CA LEU A 351 1.07 21.05 0.79
C LEU A 351 1.89 22.07 -0.03
N LYS A 352 1.31 22.63 -1.09
CA LYS A 352 1.99 23.64 -1.92
C LYS A 352 2.20 24.94 -1.16
N GLU A 353 1.20 25.39 -0.40
CA GLU A 353 1.30 26.58 0.45
C GLU A 353 2.31 26.35 1.58
N PHE A 354 2.23 25.19 2.25
CA PHE A 354 3.13 24.83 3.32
C PHE A 354 4.58 24.67 2.83
N ALA A 355 4.82 24.09 1.66
CA ALA A 355 6.16 23.96 1.11
C ALA A 355 6.79 25.32 0.76
N ALA A 356 5.96 26.31 0.40
CA ALA A 356 6.44 27.66 0.05
C ALA A 356 6.73 28.53 1.28
N SER A 357 5.87 28.46 2.30
CA SER A 357 5.91 29.38 3.44
C SER A 357 6.36 28.75 4.75
N HIS A 358 6.33 27.42 4.85
CA HIS A 358 6.49 26.64 6.08
C HIS A 358 5.46 26.96 7.16
N ASP A 359 4.32 27.52 6.76
CA ASP A 359 3.18 27.84 7.61
C ASP A 359 1.89 27.64 6.81
N LEU A 360 0.74 27.73 7.46
CA LEU A 360 -0.57 27.72 6.80
C LEU A 360 -1.46 28.80 7.41
N ALA A 361 -2.10 29.59 6.54
CA ALA A 361 -2.99 30.67 6.98
C ALA A 361 -4.16 30.15 7.85
N LYS A 362 -4.65 28.94 7.55
CA LYS A 362 -5.63 28.21 8.36
C LYS A 362 -5.00 26.91 8.85
N HIS A 363 -4.95 26.74 10.15
CA HIS A 363 -4.46 25.50 10.76
C HIS A 363 -5.14 25.24 12.11
N VAL A 364 -5.16 23.98 12.50
CA VAL A 364 -5.51 23.51 13.83
C VAL A 364 -4.23 23.24 14.61
N THR A 365 -4.25 23.55 15.92
CA THR A 365 -3.16 23.23 16.84
C THR A 365 -3.66 22.32 17.96
N LYS A 366 -2.99 21.18 18.19
CA LYS A 366 -3.22 20.32 19.37
C LYS A 366 -1.96 20.30 20.24
N ILE A 367 -2.04 20.92 21.41
CA ILE A 367 -0.91 21.07 22.35
C ILE A 367 -0.65 19.74 23.04
N GLY A 368 0.62 19.31 23.05
CA GLY A 368 1.06 18.08 23.75
C GLY A 368 0.54 16.76 23.16
N ALA A 369 -0.20 16.81 22.05
CA ALA A 369 -0.86 15.66 21.46
C ALA A 369 0.05 14.82 20.56
N GLY A 370 1.23 15.34 20.19
CA GLY A 370 2.12 14.68 19.24
C GLY A 370 3.13 13.72 19.84
N PRO A 371 3.88 13.01 18.96
CA PRO A 371 5.00 12.18 19.39
C PRO A 371 5.95 12.98 20.28
N LEU A 372 6.47 12.34 21.33
CA LEU A 372 7.36 12.99 22.31
C LEU A 372 6.69 14.17 23.06
N GLY A 373 5.35 14.24 23.11
CA GLY A 373 4.62 15.33 23.76
C GLY A 373 4.68 16.65 22.99
N MET A 374 5.00 16.62 21.70
CA MET A 374 5.09 17.82 20.88
C MET A 374 3.71 18.44 20.62
N THR A 375 3.68 19.76 20.43
CA THR A 375 2.50 20.43 19.87
C THR A 375 2.42 20.13 18.38
N ILE A 376 1.27 19.64 17.91
CA ILE A 376 1.02 19.37 16.49
C ILE A 376 0.23 20.51 15.85
N LYS A 377 0.62 20.87 14.62
CA LYS A 377 -0.10 21.76 13.72
C LYS A 377 -0.40 21.06 12.39
N SER A 378 -1.57 21.34 11.82
CA SER A 378 -2.03 20.75 10.55
C SER A 378 -3.16 21.60 9.94
N PRO A 379 -3.49 21.47 8.64
CA PRO A 379 -4.58 22.24 8.04
C PRO A 379 -5.93 22.05 8.76
N ASP A 380 -6.18 20.84 9.27
CA ASP A 380 -7.44 20.45 9.90
C ASP A 380 -7.23 19.39 11.01
N SER A 381 -8.27 19.13 11.81
CA SER A 381 -8.21 18.14 12.90
C SER A 381 -8.15 16.70 12.40
N GLU A 382 -8.78 16.40 11.27
CA GLU A 382 -8.86 15.05 10.71
C GLU A 382 -7.47 14.56 10.28
N THR A 383 -6.65 15.46 9.73
CA THR A 383 -5.27 15.18 9.37
C THR A 383 -4.41 14.90 10.61
N ILE A 384 -4.58 15.65 11.71
CA ILE A 384 -3.90 15.35 12.97
C ILE A 384 -4.33 13.99 13.49
N ASP A 385 -5.64 13.73 13.53
CA ASP A 385 -6.17 12.49 14.06
C ASP A 385 -5.73 11.29 13.22
N SER A 386 -5.76 11.42 11.89
CA SER A 386 -5.27 10.40 10.96
C SER A 386 -3.76 10.16 11.08
N TYR A 387 -2.95 11.21 11.29
CA TYR A 387 -1.51 11.07 11.53
C TYR A 387 -1.20 10.38 12.86
N MET A 388 -1.90 10.79 13.93
CA MET A 388 -1.68 10.24 15.27
C MET A 388 -2.10 8.79 15.42
N ARG A 389 -2.98 8.29 14.53
CA ARG A 389 -3.33 6.88 14.44
C ARG A 389 -2.13 5.97 14.14
N ASN A 390 -1.05 6.48 13.54
CA ASN A 390 0.16 5.71 13.23
C ASN A 390 1.17 5.59 14.40
N PHE A 391 0.88 6.19 15.57
CA PHE A 391 1.78 6.21 16.74
C PHE A 391 1.22 5.46 17.95
N ARG A 392 0.02 4.87 17.85
CA ARG A 392 -0.66 4.22 18.97
C ARG A 392 -0.38 2.73 19.05
#